data_AF-M5SAI2-F1
#
_entry.id   AF-M5SAI2-F1
#
_cell.length_a   1.000
_cell.length_b   1.000
_cell.length_c   1.000
_cell.angle_alpha   90.00
_cell.angle_beta   90.00
_cell.angle_gamma   90.00
#
_symmetry.space_group_name_H-M   'P 1'
#
loop_
_entity.id
_entity.type
_entity.pdbx_description
1 polymer ?
#
loop_
_entity_poly.entity_id
_entity_poly.type
_entity_poly.pdbx_seq_one_letter_code
_entity_poly.pdbx_strand_id
1 'polypeptide(L)'
;MTDRSHPAANRLTAESAEEHFVQLVTEHQPRIGAYIQSLMGDANRAADVLQETNLVLWRRKSDYQVGKPFLPWAFGIARLQVLSNLRDKRRAPSLLDAD
;
A
#
# COMPACT_ATOMS: atom_id res chain seq x y z
N MET A 1 -2.02 -26.54 36.55
CA MET A 1 -2.99 -26.64 35.44
C MET A 1 -2.91 -25.34 34.64
N THR A 2 -1.81 -25.18 33.92
CA THR A 2 -1.55 -24.03 33.04
C THR A 2 -1.65 -24.53 31.62
N ASP A 3 -2.62 -23.98 30.90
CA ASP A 3 -2.90 -24.24 29.49
C ASP A 3 -1.65 -23.96 28.65
N ARG A 4 -1.06 -25.02 28.08
CA ARG A 4 0.03 -24.93 27.09
C ARG A 4 -0.60 -24.64 25.72
N SER A 5 -1.14 -23.43 25.56
CA SER A 5 -1.39 -22.89 24.22
C SER A 5 -0.07 -22.88 23.45
N HIS A 6 0.03 -23.74 22.43
CA HIS A 6 1.26 -24.00 21.68
C HIS A 6 1.59 -22.83 20.73
N PRO A 7 2.83 -22.33 20.71
CA PRO A 7 3.22 -21.19 19.87
C PRO A 7 3.19 -21.47 18.37
N ALA A 8 3.19 -22.74 17.95
CA ALA A 8 3.18 -23.13 16.55
C ALA A 8 1.83 -22.87 15.86
N ALA A 9 0.70 -23.11 16.53
CA ALA A 9 -0.63 -22.91 15.95
C ALA A 9 -0.89 -21.42 15.65
N ASN A 10 -0.50 -20.54 16.58
CA ASN A 10 -0.63 -19.09 16.39
C ASN A 10 0.26 -18.54 15.27
N ARG A 11 1.42 -19.18 15.02
CA ARG A 11 2.35 -18.79 13.95
C ARG A 11 1.82 -19.17 12.57
N LEU A 12 1.29 -20.39 12.41
CA LEU A 12 0.67 -20.86 11.14
C LEU A 12 -0.55 -20.01 10.75
N THR A 13 -1.35 -19.56 11.72
CA THR A 13 -2.48 -18.66 11.45
C THR A 13 -2.03 -17.26 11.04
N ALA A 14 -0.90 -16.78 11.59
CA ALA A 14 -0.34 -15.50 11.20
C ALA A 14 0.26 -15.54 9.79
N GLU A 15 1.02 -16.59 9.46
CA GLU A 15 1.59 -16.82 8.13
C GLU A 15 0.49 -16.88 7.05
N SER A 16 -0.57 -17.64 7.29
CA SER A 16 -1.70 -17.71 6.34
C SER A 16 -2.46 -16.38 6.19
N ALA A 17 -2.56 -15.57 7.24
CA ALA A 17 -3.13 -14.23 7.15
C ALA A 17 -2.24 -13.27 6.33
N GLU A 18 -0.92 -13.39 6.45
CA GLU A 18 0.04 -12.62 5.66
C GLU A 18 -0.02 -13.01 4.17
N GLU A 19 -0.04 -14.30 3.87
CA GLU A 19 -0.17 -14.80 2.50
C GLU A 19 -1.47 -14.33 1.85
N HIS A 20 -2.59 -14.43 2.56
CA HIS A 20 -3.88 -13.93 2.08
C HIS A 20 -3.84 -12.42 1.81
N PHE A 21 -3.17 -11.64 2.66
CA PHE A 21 -3.01 -10.21 2.43
C PHE A 21 -2.16 -9.92 1.18
N VAL A 22 -1.07 -10.66 0.96
CA VAL A 22 -0.24 -10.54 -0.25
C VAL A 22 -1.06 -10.88 -1.51
N GLN A 23 -1.92 -11.89 -1.44
CA GLN A 23 -2.84 -12.24 -2.54
C GLN A 23 -3.79 -11.08 -2.86
N LEU A 24 -4.43 -10.48 -1.85
CA LEU A 24 -5.30 -9.31 -2.03
C LEU A 24 -4.57 -8.13 -2.68
N VAL A 25 -3.35 -7.82 -2.22
CA VAL A 25 -2.52 -6.76 -2.81
C VAL A 25 -2.21 -7.07 -4.27
N THR A 26 -1.79 -8.30 -4.58
CA THR A 26 -1.38 -8.71 -5.92
C THR A 26 -2.57 -8.72 -6.90
N GLU A 27 -3.71 -9.26 -6.48
CA GLU A 27 -4.94 -9.32 -7.27
C GLU A 27 -5.43 -7.90 -7.66
N HIS A 28 -5.33 -6.95 -6.73
CA HIS A 28 -5.88 -5.62 -6.91
C HIS A 28 -4.85 -4.58 -7.40
N GLN A 29 -3.57 -4.94 -7.48
CA GLN A 29 -2.50 -4.04 -7.90
C GLN A 29 -2.77 -3.34 -9.26
N PRO A 30 -3.24 -4.02 -10.33
CA PRO A 30 -3.51 -3.34 -11.60
C PRO A 30 -4.58 -2.24 -11.49
N ARG A 31 -5.60 -2.46 -10.66
CA ARG A 31 -6.68 -1.48 -10.44
C ARG A 31 -6.19 -0.28 -9.60
N ILE A 32 -5.35 -0.54 -8.60
CA ILE A 32 -4.69 0.51 -7.81
C ILE A 32 -3.75 1.32 -8.68
N GLY A 33 -2.95 0.66 -9.53
CA GLY A 33 -2.06 1.31 -10.48
C GLY A 33 -2.80 2.21 -11.47
N ALA A 34 -3.87 1.71 -12.09
CA ALA A 34 -4.69 2.50 -13.02
C ALA A 34 -5.31 3.73 -12.33
N TYR A 35 -5.79 3.57 -11.09
CA TYR A 35 -6.31 4.68 -10.29
C TYR A 35 -5.23 5.74 -10.05
N ILE A 36 -4.04 5.35 -9.58
CA ILE A 36 -2.90 6.26 -9.35
C ILE A 36 -2.50 6.96 -10.66
N GLN A 37 -2.39 6.20 -11.76
CA GLN A 37 -2.03 6.73 -13.07
C GLN A 37 -3.02 7.80 -13.53
N SER A 38 -4.32 7.57 -13.35
CA SER A 38 -5.37 8.54 -13.69
C SER A 38 -5.26 9.88 -12.93
N LEU A 39 -4.69 9.86 -11.72
CA LEU A 39 -4.50 11.06 -10.90
C LEU A 39 -3.18 11.79 -11.18
N MET A 40 -2.18 11.08 -11.69
CA MET A 40 -0.80 11.57 -11.82
C MET A 40 -0.48 12.09 -13.22
N GLY A 41 -1.05 11.49 -14.28
CA GLY A 41 -0.76 11.83 -15.67
C GLY A 41 0.65 11.49 -16.17
N ASP A 42 1.52 10.97 -15.30
CA ASP A 42 2.91 10.58 -15.57
C ASP A 42 3.09 9.11 -15.13
N ALA A 43 3.39 8.24 -16.10
CA ALA A 43 3.45 6.79 -15.88
C ALA A 43 4.63 6.36 -14.98
N ASN A 44 5.79 7.01 -15.10
CA ASN A 44 6.96 6.66 -14.31
C ASN A 44 6.73 6.98 -12.84
N ARG A 45 6.20 8.18 -12.57
CA ARG A 45 5.87 8.57 -11.20
C ARG A 45 4.71 7.78 -10.62
N ALA A 46 3.74 7.40 -11.45
CA ALA A 46 2.66 6.54 -11.00
C ALA A 46 3.19 5.20 -10.51
N ALA A 47 4.22 4.64 -11.16
CA ALA A 47 4.88 3.42 -10.72
C ALA A 47 5.56 3.59 -9.36
N ASP A 48 6.27 4.71 -9.13
CA ASP A 48 6.88 5.01 -7.82
C ASP A 48 5.82 5.13 -6.71
N VAL A 49 4.74 5.87 -6.97
CA VAL A 49 3.64 6.03 -6.02
C VAL A 49 2.92 4.70 -5.76
N LEU A 50 2.80 3.83 -6.76
CA LEU A 50 2.25 2.48 -6.59
C LEU A 50 3.14 1.63 -5.68
N GLN A 51 4.46 1.69 -5.83
CA GLN A 51 5.39 0.98 -4.93
C GLN A 51 5.24 1.47 -3.49
N GLU A 52 5.26 2.77 -3.25
CA GLU A 52 5.06 3.35 -1.91
C GLU A 52 3.69 2.98 -1.34
N THR A 53 2.65 2.95 -2.18
CA THR A 53 1.32 2.48 -1.80
C THR A 53 1.36 1.04 -1.31
N ASN A 54 2.04 0.13 -2.02
CA ASN A 54 2.18 -1.26 -1.61
C ASN A 54 2.94 -1.41 -0.28
N LEU A 55 4.00 -0.62 -0.06
CA LEU A 55 4.72 -0.61 1.21
C LEU A 55 3.83 -0.15 2.38
N VAL A 56 3.01 0.88 2.16
CA VAL A 56 2.08 1.37 3.18
C VAL A 56 0.95 0.38 3.43
N LEU A 57 0.42 -0.27 2.39
CA LEU A 57 -0.55 -1.36 2.54
C LEU A 57 0.01 -2.46 3.42
N TRP A 58 1.24 -2.92 3.15
CA TRP A 58 1.90 -3.94 3.96
C TRP A 58 2.11 -3.52 5.42
N ARG A 59 2.63 -2.31 5.65
CA ARG A 59 2.83 -1.75 7.01
C ARG A 59 1.53 -1.62 7.79
N ARG A 60 0.41 -1.39 7.09
CA ARG A 60 -0.92 -1.21 7.67
C ARG A 60 -1.81 -2.45 7.56
N LYS A 61 -1.25 -3.62 7.23
CA LYS A 61 -2.03 -4.86 7.06
C LYS A 61 -2.86 -5.22 8.29
N SER A 62 -2.36 -4.91 9.49
CA SER A 62 -3.08 -5.11 10.76
C SER A 62 -4.32 -4.24 10.91
N ASP A 63 -4.39 -3.10 10.21
CA ASP A 63 -5.53 -2.19 10.24
C ASP A 63 -6.67 -2.66 9.32
N TYR A 64 -6.37 -3.57 8.38
CA TYR A 64 -7.34 -4.08 7.45
C TYR A 64 -8.27 -5.08 8.14
N GLN A 65 -9.57 -4.78 8.08
CA GLN A 65 -10.61 -5.66 8.61
C GLN A 65 -10.91 -6.76 7.58
N VAL A 66 -10.50 -7.99 7.89
CA VAL A 66 -10.81 -9.17 7.07
C VAL A 66 -12.31 -9.28 6.83
N GLY A 67 -12.70 -9.53 5.58
CA GLY A 67 -14.10 -9.60 5.15
C GLY A 67 -14.71 -8.26 4.72
N LYS A 68 -14.01 -7.13 4.89
CA LYS A 68 -14.40 -5.86 4.23
C LYS A 68 -13.86 -5.82 2.79
N PRO A 69 -14.46 -5.01 1.89
CA PRO A 69 -13.89 -4.82 0.56
C PRO A 69 -12.48 -4.20 0.62
N PHE A 70 -11.50 -4.84 0.00
CA PHE A 70 -10.09 -4.39 0.01
C PHE A 70 -9.87 -3.09 -0.78
N LEU A 71 -10.44 -3.00 -1.98
CA LEU A 71 -10.18 -1.89 -2.91
C LEU A 71 -10.53 -0.49 -2.37
N PRO A 72 -11.69 -0.24 -1.74
CA PRO A 72 -11.98 1.06 -1.15
C PRO A 72 -10.96 1.49 -0.09
N TRP A 73 -10.51 0.55 0.75
CA TRP A 73 -9.47 0.80 1.74
C TRP A 73 -8.13 1.12 1.07
N ALA A 74 -7.74 0.33 0.07
CA ALA A 74 -6.50 0.52 -0.67
C ALA A 74 -6.47 1.83 -1.48
N PHE A 75 -7.59 2.23 -2.09
CA PHE A 75 -7.72 3.50 -2.79
C PHE A 75 -7.60 4.70 -1.85
N GLY A 76 -8.09 4.58 -0.61
CA GLY A 76 -7.87 5.59 0.43
C GLY A 76 -6.38 5.83 0.68
N ILE A 77 -5.60 4.75 0.82
CA ILE A 77 -4.14 4.81 0.99
C ILE A 77 -3.46 5.38 -0.26
N ALA A 78 -3.80 4.86 -1.45
CA ALA A 78 -3.25 5.31 -2.73
C ALA A 78 -3.46 6.82 -2.95
N ARG A 79 -4.65 7.33 -2.64
CA ARG A 79 -4.97 8.76 -2.74
C ARG A 79 -4.07 9.60 -1.83
N LEU A 80 -3.78 9.15 -0.61
CA LEU A 80 -2.88 9.85 0.29
C LEU A 80 -1.43 9.87 -0.24
N GLN A 81 -0.95 8.76 -0.81
CA GLN A 81 0.38 8.70 -1.43
C GLN A 81 0.50 9.63 -2.64
N VAL A 82 -0.52 9.66 -3.51
CA VAL A 82 -0.60 10.62 -4.62
C VAL A 82 -0.52 12.06 -4.11
N LEU A 83 -1.32 12.42 -3.10
CA LEU A 83 -1.31 13.77 -2.54
C LEU A 83 0.05 14.13 -1.91
N SER A 84 0.73 13.19 -1.25
CA SER A 84 2.07 13.42 -0.72
C SER A 84 3.05 13.72 -1.85
N ASN A 85 3.09 12.85 -2.87
CA ASN A 85 3.99 13.00 -4.01
C ASN A 85 3.77 14.32 -4.77
N LEU A 86 2.52 14.74 -4.93
CA LEU A 86 2.18 16.04 -5.54
C LEU A 86 2.61 17.24 -4.69
N ARG A 87 2.59 17.12 -3.35
CA ARG A 87 3.05 18.19 -2.43
C ARG A 87 4.56 18.33 -2.43
N ASP A 88 5.30 17.21 -2.44
CA ASP A 88 6.76 17.21 -2.45
C ASP A 88 7.31 17.85 -3.72
N LYS A 89 6.65 17.62 -4.87
CA LYS A 89 6.96 18.31 -6.13
C LYS A 89 6.83 19.82 -6.07
N ARG A 90 5.82 20.35 -5.39
CA ARG A 90 5.65 21.81 -5.25
C ARG A 90 6.74 22.44 -4.40
N ARG A 91 7.44 21.64 -3.58
CA ARG A 91 8.49 22.08 -2.67
C ARG A 91 9.90 21.81 -3.19
N ALA A 92 10.06 21.01 -4.24
CA ALA A 92 11.35 20.77 -4.86
C ALA A 92 11.89 22.10 -5.42
N PRO A 93 13.07 22.57 -4.97
CA PRO A 93 13.71 23.75 -5.55
C PRO A 93 13.89 23.52 -7.05
N SER A 94 13.54 24.54 -7.84
CA SER A 94 13.99 24.66 -9.22
C SER A 94 15.52 24.53 -9.23
N LEU A 95 16.06 23.37 -9.64
CA LEU A 95 17.50 23.19 -9.87
C LEU A 95 17.90 23.81 -11.21
N LEU A 96 17.35 24.99 -11.53
CA LEU A 96 17.61 25.77 -12.74
C LEU A 96 18.08 27.18 -12.39
N ASP A 97 18.78 27.32 -11.28
CA ASP A 97 19.52 28.53 -10.90
C ASP A 97 20.93 28.10 -10.42
N ALA A 98 21.74 27.59 -11.34
CA ALA A 98 23.18 27.46 -11.16
C ALA A 98 23.82 27.78 -12.52
N ASP A 99 24.52 28.92 -12.54
CA ASP A 99 25.20 29.55 -13.67
C ASP A 99 26.14 28.62 -14.45
#